data_AF-A0A7W5M592-F1
#
_entry.id   AF-A0A7W5M592-F1
#
_cell.length_a   1.000
_cell.length_b   1.000
_cell.length_c   1.000
_cell.angle_alpha   90.00
_cell.angle_beta   90.00
_cell.angle_gamma   90.00
#
_symmetry.space_group_name_H-M   'P 1'
#
loop_
_entity.id
_entity.type
_entity.pdbx_description
1 polymer ?
#
loop_
_entity_poly.entity_id
_entity_poly.type
_entity_poly.pdbx_seq_one_letter_code
_entity_poly.pdbx_strand_id
1 'polypeptide(L)' 'MTARIAEVVPHDDHVVTAKEALEGLYLRLEMEAEVRLVAAALRAGWTADEALDAIDQLRADDTKH' A
#
# COMPACT_ATOMS: atom_id res chain seq x y z
N MET A 1 -9.10 29.45 -34.43
CA MET A 1 -8.39 28.55 -33.50
C MET A 1 -9.43 27.91 -32.60
N THR A 2 -9.99 26.78 -33.01
CA THR A 2 -11.10 26.12 -32.31
C THR A 2 -10.50 25.26 -31.19
N ALA A 3 -10.79 25.60 -29.94
CA ALA A 3 -10.37 24.81 -28.80
C ALA A 3 -10.97 23.40 -28.92
N ARG A 4 -10.11 22.38 -28.98
CA ARG A 4 -10.53 20.99 -28.87
C ARG A 4 -11.06 20.82 -27.46
N ILE A 5 -12.37 20.72 -27.31
CA ILE A 5 -12.99 20.22 -26.07
C ILE A 5 -12.37 18.82 -25.88
N ALA A 6 -11.61 18.65 -24.80
CA ALA A 6 -11.05 17.35 -24.47
C ALA A 6 -12.24 16.38 -24.34
N GLU A 7 -12.20 15.29 -25.12
CA GLU A 7 -13.20 14.25 -25.11
C GLU A 7 -13.29 13.69 -23.69
N VAL A 8 -14.34 14.07 -22.96
CA VAL A 8 -14.56 13.61 -21.59
C VAL A 8 -15.01 12.15 -21.71
N VAL A 9 -14.10 11.23 -21.39
CA VAL A 9 -14.36 9.79 -21.40
C VAL A 9 -15.59 9.49 -20.52
N PRO A 10 -16.55 8.66 -20.95
CA PRO A 10 -17.76 8.35 -20.18
C PRO A 10 -17.46 7.62 -18.87
N HIS A 11 -18.16 7.95 -17.78
CA HIS A 11 -17.95 7.41 -16.41
C HIS A 11 -17.82 5.87 -16.31
N ASP A 12 -18.49 5.12 -17.18
CA ASP A 12 -18.45 3.65 -17.22
C ASP A 12 -17.08 3.10 -17.66
N ASP A 13 -16.29 3.90 -18.38
CA ASP A 13 -14.91 3.60 -18.76
C ASP A 13 -13.88 4.11 -17.72
N HIS A 14 -14.31 4.75 -16.63
CA HIS A 14 -13.43 5.23 -15.53
C HIS A 14 -13.22 4.21 -14.42
N VAL A 15 -13.84 3.03 -14.46
CA VAL A 15 -13.69 2.01 -13.39
C VAL A 15 -12.25 1.47 -13.27
N VAL A 16 -11.42 1.73 -14.27
CA VAL A 16 -9.96 1.51 -14.26
C VAL A 16 -9.22 2.49 -13.32
N THR A 17 -9.80 3.65 -12.97
CA THR A 17 -9.02 4.79 -12.42
C THR A 17 -8.98 4.95 -10.90
N ALA A 18 -9.89 4.35 -10.12
CA ALA A 18 -9.87 4.50 -8.66
C ALA A 18 -8.98 3.43 -7.99
N LYS A 19 -9.15 2.17 -8.37
CA LYS A 19 -8.39 1.04 -7.80
C LYS A 19 -6.91 1.16 -8.12
N GLU A 20 -6.56 1.39 -9.37
CA GLU A 20 -5.16 1.54 -9.81
C GLU A 20 -4.47 2.76 -9.17
N ALA A 21 -5.20 3.88 -9.01
CA ALA A 21 -4.68 5.05 -8.31
C ALA A 21 -4.44 4.80 -6.82
N LEU A 22 -5.31 4.00 -6.20
CA LEU A 22 -5.19 3.64 -4.78
C LEU A 22 -4.15 2.53 -4.55
N GLU A 23 -3.93 1.60 -5.47
CA GLU A 23 -2.95 0.52 -5.33
C GLU A 23 -1.54 1.05 -5.03
N GLY A 24 -1.09 2.08 -5.76
CA GLY A 24 0.20 2.73 -5.49
C GLY A 24 0.26 3.51 -4.17
N LEU A 25 -0.89 3.92 -3.61
CA LEU A 25 -0.97 4.53 -2.28
C LEU A 25 -0.92 3.45 -1.18
N TYR A 26 -1.64 2.35 -1.37
CA TYR A 26 -1.62 1.21 -0.45
C TYR A 26 -0.24 0.58 -0.35
N LEU A 27 0.44 0.35 -1.48
CA LEU A 27 1.79 -0.22 -1.48
C LEU A 27 2.79 0.66 -0.71
N ARG A 28 2.69 1.99 -0.88
CA ARG A 28 3.53 2.94 -0.14
C ARG A 28 3.21 2.93 1.35
N LEU A 29 1.94 2.87 1.70
CA LEU A 29 1.50 2.80 3.09
C LEU A 29 1.98 1.52 3.78
N GLU A 30 1.92 0.38 3.08
CA GLU A 30 2.41 -0.90 3.61
C GLU A 30 3.91 -0.83 3.90
N MET A 31 4.70 -0.34 2.94
CA MET A 31 6.16 -0.19 3.12
C MET A 31 6.50 0.79 4.26
N GLU A 32 5.79 1.91 4.37
CA GLU A 32 5.98 2.88 5.45
C GLU A 32 5.62 2.29 6.83
N ALA A 33 4.54 1.50 6.88
CA ALA A 33 4.12 0.80 8.10
C ALA A 33 5.17 -0.25 8.51
N GLU A 34 5.66 -1.06 7.58
CA GLU A 34 6.69 -2.06 7.84
C GLU A 34 7.99 -1.43 8.37
N VAL A 35 8.46 -0.34 7.75
CA VAL A 35 9.63 0.40 8.25
C VAL A 35 9.42 0.91 9.67
N ARG A 36 8.22 1.43 9.98
CA ARG A 36 7.89 1.91 11.34
C ARG A 36 7.84 0.78 12.36
N LEU A 37 7.28 -0.38 11.99
CA LEU A 37 7.20 -1.56 12.84
C LEU A 37 8.60 -2.10 13.16
N VAL A 38 9.44 -2.30 12.14
CA VAL A 38 10.83 -2.74 12.35
C VAL A 38 11.58 -1.73 13.22
N ALA A 39 11.48 -0.43 12.94
CA ALA A 39 12.15 0.58 13.75
C ALA A 39 11.67 0.59 15.21
N ALA A 40 10.39 0.32 15.47
CA ALA A 40 9.86 0.20 16.81
C ALA A 40 10.37 -1.04 17.53
N ALA A 41 10.41 -2.19 16.85
CA ALA A 41 10.94 -3.44 17.38
C ALA A 41 12.43 -3.31 17.74
N LEU A 42 13.23 -2.72 16.86
CA LEU A 42 14.65 -2.44 17.13
C LEU A 42 14.83 -1.54 18.36
N ARG A 43 14.01 -0.49 18.52
CA ARG A 43 14.03 0.36 19.73
C ARG A 43 13.61 -0.39 20.99
N ALA A 44 12.79 -1.43 20.85
CA ALA A 44 12.39 -2.31 21.94
C ALA A 44 13.44 -3.40 22.26
N GLY A 45 14.56 -3.43 21.51
CA GLY A 45 15.66 -4.36 21.74
C GLY A 45 15.56 -5.68 20.97
N TRP A 46 14.63 -5.78 20.01
CA TRP A 46 14.54 -6.95 19.13
C TRP A 46 15.65 -6.89 18.09
N THR A 47 16.05 -8.06 17.60
CA THR A 47 16.90 -8.14 16.40
C THR A 47 16.08 -7.82 15.15
N ALA A 48 16.76 -7.49 14.05
CA ALA A 48 16.09 -7.24 12.77
C ALA A 48 15.36 -8.49 12.27
N ASP A 49 15.97 -9.67 12.41
CA ASP A 49 15.39 -10.94 11.98
C ASP A 49 14.12 -11.27 12.77
N GLU A 50 14.15 -11.15 14.11
CA GLU A 50 12.95 -11.35 14.94
C GLU A 50 11.80 -10.39 14.59
N ALA A 51 12.12 -9.15 14.24
CA ALA A 51 11.12 -8.18 13.84
C ALA A 51 10.48 -8.54 12.49
N LEU A 52 11.28 -9.00 11.51
CA LEU A 52 10.80 -9.41 10.19
C LEU A 52 9.96 -10.68 10.29
N ASP A 53 10.42 -11.69 11.04
CA ASP A 53 9.69 -12.94 11.26
C ASP A 53 8.31 -12.67 11.89
N ALA A 54 8.22 -11.75 12.85
CA ALA A 54 6.96 -11.38 13.48
C ALA A 54 6.01 -10.64 12.52
N ILE A 55 6.53 -9.78 11.64
CA ILE A 55 5.73 -9.09 10.62
C ILE A 55 5.17 -10.09 9.60
N ASP A 56 5.99 -11.06 9.17
CA ASP A 56 5.55 -12.11 8.25
C ASP A 56 4.48 -13.01 8.88
N GLN A 57 4.63 -13.32 10.17
CA GLN A 57 3.61 -14.06 10.92
C GLN A 57 2.28 -13.28 11.01
N LEU A 58 2.33 -11.97 11.27
CA LEU A 58 1.13 -11.11 11.29
C LEU A 58 0.41 -11.12 9.95
N ARG A 59 1.14 -10.98 8.83
CA ARG A 59 0.57 -11.06 7.47
C ARG A 59 -0.11 -12.41 7.20
N ALA A 60 0.52 -13.49 7.67
CA ALA A 60 -0.02 -14.85 7.50
C ALA A 60 -1.30 -15.06 8.31
N ASP A 61 -1.46 -14.41 9.46
CA ASP A 61 -2.65 -14.52 10.30
C ASP A 61 -3.82 -13.65 9.81
N ASP A 62 -3.52 -12.47 9.25
CA ASP A 62 -4.50 -11.61 8.58
C ASP A 62 -5.12 -12.30 7.35
N THR A 63 -4.35 -13.09 6.62
CA THR A 63 -4.83 -13.82 5.42
C THR A 63 -5.72 -15.03 5.77
N LYS A 64 -5.74 -15.46 7.04
CA LYS A 64 -6.57 -16.59 7.51
C LYS A 64 -7.98 -16.16 7.95
N HIS A 65 -8.25 -14.86 8.07
CA HIS A 65 -9.53 -14.29 8.50
C HIS A 65 -10.31 -13.70 7.31
#